data_AF-A0AA39RCJ2-F1
#
_entry.id   AF-A0AA39RCJ2-F1
#
_cell.length_a   1.000
_cell.length_b   1.000
_cell.length_c   1.000
_cell.angle_alpha   90.00
_cell.angle_beta   90.00
_cell.angle_gamma   90.00
#
_symmetry.space_group_name_H-M   'P 1'
#
loop_
_entity.id
_entity.type
_entity.pdbx_description
1 polymer ?
#
loop_
_entity_poly.entity_id
_entity_poly.type
_entity_poly.pdbx_seq_one_letter_code
_entity_poly.pdbx_strand_id
1 'polypeptide(L)' 'MTFPNENMIYRERHCPPEEEKLHRLIPAPKGYMTPFPWPKCCDYVHYANVEQELMAAVIIDPTKVVRCCLEHTSSLAKTS' A
#
# COMPACT_ATOMS: atom_id res chain seq x y z
N MET A 1 18.80 -3.27 -15.28
CA MET A 1 18.72 -4.75 -15.29
C MET A 1 17.92 -5.24 -16.50
N THR A 2 18.45 -6.20 -17.26
CA THR A 2 17.73 -6.93 -18.32
C THR A 2 17.54 -8.37 -17.86
N PHE A 3 16.29 -8.83 -17.75
CA PHE A 3 15.96 -10.18 -17.28
C PHE A 3 15.82 -11.16 -18.45
N PRO A 4 16.11 -12.46 -18.27
CA PRO A 4 15.90 -13.49 -19.28
C PRO A 4 14.43 -13.58 -19.72
N ASN A 5 14.18 -13.94 -20.98
CA ASN A 5 12.83 -14.17 -21.52
C ASN A 5 12.32 -15.60 -21.24
N GLU A 6 13.13 -16.45 -20.60
CA GLU A 6 12.72 -17.78 -20.17
C GLU A 6 11.61 -17.68 -19.12
N ASN A 7 10.59 -18.54 -19.23
CA ASN A 7 9.46 -18.63 -18.30
C ASN A 7 8.74 -17.30 -18.02
N MET A 8 8.82 -16.31 -18.92
CA MET A 8 8.22 -14.98 -18.75
C MET A 8 8.77 -14.20 -17.52
N ILE A 9 9.98 -14.52 -17.03
CA ILE A 9 10.58 -13.88 -15.84
C ILE A 9 10.67 -12.35 -16.00
N TYR A 10 10.85 -11.86 -17.23
CA TYR A 10 10.84 -10.42 -17.55
C TYR A 10 9.54 -9.69 -17.17
N ARG A 11 8.41 -10.40 -16.99
CA ARG A 11 7.12 -9.83 -16.57
C ARG A 11 6.92 -9.81 -15.05
N GLU A 12 7.77 -10.51 -14.30
CA GLU A 12 7.65 -10.56 -12.84
C GLU A 12 8.08 -9.23 -12.20
N ARG A 13 7.49 -8.90 -11.05
CA ARG A 13 7.90 -7.74 -10.26
C ARG A 13 9.17 -8.08 -9.49
N HIS A 14 10.32 -7.71 -10.03
CA HIS A 14 11.61 -7.86 -9.35
C HIS A 14 11.82 -6.72 -8.34
N CYS A 15 12.23 -7.06 -7.13
CA CYS A 15 12.68 -6.05 -6.18
C CYS A 15 14.02 -5.49 -6.67
N PRO A 16 14.21 -4.16 -6.73
CA PRO A 16 15.49 -3.60 -7.13
C PRO A 16 16.63 -4.09 -6.21
N PRO A 17 17.84 -4.31 -6.75
CA PRO A 17 19.02 -4.71 -5.98
C PRO A 17 19.37 -3.62 -4.96
N GLU A 18 20.12 -3.99 -3.91
CA GLU A 18 20.45 -3.10 -2.79
C GLU A 18 21.02 -1.74 -3.24
N GLU A 19 21.87 -1.76 -4.27
CA GLU A 19 22.50 -0.57 -4.87
C GLU A 19 21.52 0.35 -5.63
N GLU A 20 20.41 -0.20 -6.14
CA GLU A 20 19.36 0.54 -6.86
C GLU A 20 18.12 0.79 -5.98
N LYS A 21 18.11 0.32 -4.73
CA LYS A 21 17.00 0.59 -3.79
C LYS A 21 16.93 2.09 -3.54
N LEU A 22 15.90 2.71 -4.10
CA LEU A 22 15.60 4.11 -3.84
C LEU A 22 15.34 4.30 -2.34
N HIS A 23 16.22 5.06 -1.69
CA HIS A 23 15.90 5.61 -0.37
C HIS A 23 14.68 6.52 -0.51
N ARG A 24 13.81 6.53 0.51
CA ARG A 24 12.64 7.41 0.51
C ARG A 24 13.11 8.86 0.44
N LEU A 25 13.06 9.45 -0.76
CA LEU A 25 13.42 10.85 -1.00
C LEU A 25 12.44 11.81 -0.30
N ILE A 26 11.24 11.32 -0.01
CA ILE A 26 10.19 12.06 0.68
C ILE A 26 10.13 11.55 2.12
N PRO A 27 10.37 12.42 3.13
CA PRO A 27 10.20 12.03 4.51
C PRO A 27 8.74 11.63 4.75
N ALA A 28 8.54 10.65 5.63
CA ALA A 28 7.19 10.31 6.06
C ALA A 28 6.48 11.56 6.63
N PRO A 29 5.21 11.81 6.25
CA PRO A 29 4.42 12.87 6.86
C PRO A 29 4.40 12.75 8.38
N LYS A 30 4.24 13.88 9.08
CA LYS A 30 4.14 13.88 10.54
C LYS A 30 2.95 13.04 11.00
N GLY A 31 3.20 12.07 11.88
CA GLY A 31 2.17 11.16 12.39
C GLY A 31 1.91 9.93 11.53
N TYR A 32 2.59 9.76 10.39
CA TYR A 32 2.48 8.55 9.57
C TYR A 32 3.01 7.33 10.34
N MET A 33 2.17 6.30 10.48
CA MET A 33 2.49 5.05 11.15
C MET A 33 2.95 3.99 10.14
N THR A 34 3.80 3.06 10.56
CA THR A 34 4.19 1.92 9.71
C THR A 34 2.96 1.05 9.40
N PRO A 35 2.70 0.72 8.11
CA PRO A 35 1.60 -0.18 7.76
C PRO A 35 1.73 -1.56 8.42
N PHE A 36 0.60 -2.24 8.62
CA PHE A 36 0.59 -3.61 9.09
C PHE A 36 1.29 -4.56 8.10
N PRO A 37 1.85 -5.69 8.58
CA PRO A 37 2.36 -6.71 7.67
C PRO A 37 1.23 -7.34 6.87
N TRP A 38 1.55 -7.82 5.67
CA TRP A 38 0.67 -8.68 4.90
C TRP A 38 0.34 -9.97 5.67
N PRO A 39 -0.90 -10.49 5.65
CA PRO A 39 -2.08 -10.02 4.90
C PRO A 39 -2.95 -9.01 5.66
N LYS A 40 -2.63 -8.69 6.93
CA LYS A 40 -3.49 -7.85 7.78
C LYS A 40 -3.69 -6.43 7.24
N CYS A 41 -2.74 -5.90 6.49
CA CYS A 41 -2.88 -4.60 5.83
C CYS A 41 -3.94 -4.57 4.71
N CYS A 42 -4.50 -5.72 4.28
CA CYS A 42 -5.66 -5.75 3.39
C CYS A 42 -6.92 -5.21 4.08
N ASP A 43 -7.11 -5.63 5.32
CA ASP A 43 -8.36 -5.41 6.05
C ASP A 43 -8.29 -4.13 6.90
N TYR A 44 -7.09 -3.70 7.28
CA TYR A 44 -6.89 -2.68 8.29
C TYR A 44 -5.83 -1.65 7.91
N VAL A 45 -6.06 -0.40 8.31
CA VAL A 45 -5.14 0.72 8.16
C VAL A 45 -5.13 1.57 9.42
N HIS A 46 -3.99 2.20 9.73
CA HIS A 46 -3.92 3.16 10.82
C HIS A 46 -4.74 4.40 10.50
N TYR A 47 -5.49 4.91 11.47
CA TYR A 47 -6.27 6.14 11.29
C TYR A 47 -5.39 7.32 10.83
N ALA A 48 -4.19 7.45 11.40
CA ALA A 48 -3.22 8.49 11.05
C ALA A 48 -2.67 8.39 9.60
N ASN A 49 -2.88 7.25 8.92
CA ASN A 49 -2.44 7.02 7.55
C ASN A 49 -3.56 7.22 6.51
N VAL A 50 -4.79 7.48 6.95
CA VAL A 50 -5.95 7.67 6.07
C VAL A 50 -6.13 9.15 5.80
N GLU A 51 -6.24 9.51 4.52
CA GLU A 51 -6.58 10.88 4.15
C GLU A 51 -8.01 11.20 4.59
N GLN A 52 -8.24 12.42 5.08
CA GLN A 52 -9.51 12.81 5.71
C GLN A 52 -10.73 12.62 4.78
N GLU A 53 -10.53 12.71 3.46
CA GLU A 53 -11.56 12.50 2.44
C GLU A 53 -12.01 11.03 2.33
N LEU A 54 -11.11 10.08 2.64
CA LEU A 54 -11.35 8.63 2.57
C LEU A 54 -11.92 8.05 3.88
N MET A 55 -12.21 8.88 4.88
CA MET A 55 -12.78 8.49 6.18
C MET A 55 -14.22 7.94 6.11
N ALA A 56 -14.79 7.74 4.92
CA ALA A 56 -16.03 6.96 4.73
C ALA A 56 -15.87 5.47 5.08
N ALA A 57 -14.65 5.01 5.41
CA ALA A 57 -14.37 3.68 5.93
C ALA A 57 -14.96 3.47 7.34
N VAL A 58 -15.43 2.24 7.63
CA VAL A 58 -16.05 1.91 8.92
C VAL A 58 -15.02 2.04 10.03
N ILE A 59 -15.20 3.06 10.87
CA ILE A 59 -14.38 3.31 12.06
C ILE A 59 -14.66 2.18 13.06
N ILE A 60 -13.69 1.27 13.24
CA ILE A 60 -13.76 0.24 14.29
C ILE A 60 -13.33 0.86 15.62
N ASP A 61 -12.21 1.60 15.62
CA ASP A 61 -11.71 2.37 16.75
C ASP A 61 -11.08 3.68 16.23
N PRO A 62 -11.67 4.86 16.53
CA PRO A 62 -11.20 6.16 16.01
C PRO A 62 -9.81 6.54 16.51
N THR A 63 -9.25 5.82 17.49
CA THR A 63 -7.96 6.17 18.09
C THR A 63 -6.78 5.38 17.51
N LYS A 64 -7.01 4.28 16.78
CA LYS A 64 -5.89 3.41 16.35
C LYS A 64 -6.02 2.81 14.95
N VAL A 65 -7.20 2.29 14.57
CA VAL A 65 -7.34 1.44 13.37
C VAL A 65 -8.71 1.59 12.70
N VAL A 66 -8.69 1.77 11.38
CA VAL A 66 -9.86 1.79 10.52
C VAL A 66 -9.89 0.52 9.69
N ARG A 67 -11.07 -0.06 9.46
CA ARG A 67 -11.23 -1.16 8.51
C ARG A 67 -11.20 -0.60 7.10
N CYS A 68 -10.26 -1.06 6.28
CA CYS A 68 -10.31 -0.75 4.87
C CYS A 68 -11.48 -1.54 4.27
N CYS A 69 -12.60 -0.89 3.98
CA CYS A 69 -13.61 -1.49 3.12
C CYS A 69 -12.98 -1.62 1.73
N LEU A 70 -12.46 -2.82 1.45
CA LEU A 70 -11.87 -3.22 0.16
C LEU A 70 -12.78 -2.92 -1.04
N GLU A 71 -14.08 -2.66 -0.83
CA GLU A 71 -15.05 -2.35 -1.88
C GLU A 71 -14.70 -1.09 -2.71
N HIS A 72 -13.93 -0.14 -2.16
CA HIS A 72 -13.51 1.05 -2.94
C HIS A 72 -12.32 0.80 -3.89
N THR A 73 -11.50 -0.23 -3.66
CA THR A 73 -10.37 -0.54 -4.56
C THR A 73 -10.85 -1.16 -5.89
N SER A 74 -12.02 -1.80 -5.89
CA SER A 74 -12.65 -2.31 -7.12
C SER A 74 -13.26 -1.24 -8.01
N SER A 75 -13.42 0.01 -7.55
CA SER A 75 -13.99 1.08 -8.38
C SER A 75 -12.94 1.81 -9.21
N LEU A 76 -11.66 1.81 -8.79
CA LEU A 76 -10.55 2.34 -9.59
C LEU A 76 -9.94 1.28 -10.54
N ALA A 77 -10.19 -0.01 -10.31
CA ALA A 77 -9.75 -1.09 -11.19
C ALA A 77 -10.71 -1.37 -12.37
N LYS A 78 -11.82 -0.63 -12.50
CA LYS A 78 -12.84 -0.81 -13.55
C LYS A 78 -12.95 0.35 -14.55
N THR A 79 -12.04 1.31 -14.50
CA THR A 79 -11.86 2.29 -15.58
C THR A 79 -10.59 1.96 -16.35
N SER A 80 -10.69 0.97 -17.24
CA SER A 80 -9.78 0.77 -18.36
C SER A 80 -10.50 0.12 -19.52
#